data_AF-A0AAU9WEG3-F1
#
_entry.id   AF-A0AAU9WEG3-F1
#
_cell.length_a   1.000
_cell.length_b   1.000
_cell.length_c   1.000
_cell.angle_alpha   90.00
_cell.angle_beta   90.00
_cell.angle_gamma   90.00
#
_symmetry.space_group_name_H-M   'P 1'
#
loop_
_entity.id
_entity.type
_entity.pdbx_description
1 polymer ?
#
loop_
_entity_poly.entity_id
_entity_poly.type
_entity_poly.pdbx_seq_one_letter_code
_entity_poly.pdbx_strand_id
1 'polypeptide(L)'
;MATGGLDAAGFVAVEPKRDCPHVQSLTSVSSLQVDLSKPCGTCSNVGENWLCLVCSSVFCSRYVNCHMVDHNSESGHPVVLSFSDVSVWCYGCDSYVASPLLQPIIKAAQLSKFGK
;
A
#
# COMPACT_ATOMS: atom_id res chain seq x y z
N MET A 1 0.57 -45.91 15.72
CA MET A 1 -0.04 -44.93 16.64
C MET A 1 -0.84 -43.96 15.79
N ALA A 2 -2.17 -44.05 15.84
CA ALA A 2 -3.05 -42.95 15.45
C ALA A 2 -2.74 -41.77 16.39
N THR A 3 -2.76 -40.52 15.93
CA THR A 3 -4.00 -39.75 15.76
C THR A 3 -3.93 -38.81 14.56
N GLY A 4 -4.98 -38.87 13.72
CA GLY A 4 -5.35 -37.73 12.91
C GLY A 4 -5.87 -36.59 13.79
N GLY A 5 -5.63 -35.36 13.37
CA GLY A 5 -6.27 -34.15 13.85
C GLY A 5 -6.61 -33.30 12.65
N LEU A 6 -7.91 -33.09 12.42
CA LEU A 6 -8.42 -32.14 11.44
C LEU A 6 -8.15 -30.73 11.95
N ASP A 7 -7.56 -29.86 11.14
CA ASP A 7 -7.65 -28.41 11.35
C ASP A 7 -8.41 -27.77 10.20
N ALA A 8 -9.53 -27.17 10.61
CA ALA A 8 -10.47 -26.42 9.79
C ALA A 8 -9.77 -25.28 9.05
N ALA A 9 -10.20 -25.04 7.80
CA ALA A 9 -9.83 -23.94 6.91
C ALA A 9 -9.02 -22.82 7.59
N GLY A 10 -7.69 -22.99 7.60
CA GLY A 10 -6.78 -22.10 8.31
C GLY A 10 -6.73 -20.74 7.63
N PHE A 11 -7.23 -19.72 8.33
CA PHE A 11 -7.00 -18.33 7.93
C PHE A 11 -5.51 -18.03 8.13
N VAL A 12 -4.76 -17.89 7.04
CA VAL A 12 -3.38 -17.40 7.11
C VAL A 12 -3.42 -15.90 7.34
N ALA A 13 -3.09 -15.45 8.55
CA ALA A 13 -2.84 -14.04 8.79
C ALA A 13 -1.56 -13.63 8.04
N VAL A 14 -1.71 -12.82 6.99
CA VAL A 14 -0.57 -12.28 6.25
C VAL A 14 0.09 -11.20 7.11
N GLU A 15 1.23 -11.53 7.72
CA GLU A 15 2.00 -10.57 8.51
C GLU A 15 2.81 -9.64 7.58
N PRO A 16 2.71 -8.30 7.72
CA PRO A 16 3.49 -7.38 6.91
C PRO A 16 5.00 -7.53 7.14
N LYS A 17 5.76 -7.56 6.05
CA LYS A 17 7.22 -7.63 6.10
C LYS A 17 7.79 -6.33 6.69
N ARG A 18 8.65 -6.46 7.69
CA ARG A 18 9.29 -5.32 8.38
C ARG A 18 10.62 -4.89 7.79
N ASP A 19 11.27 -5.80 7.09
CA ASP A 19 12.56 -5.58 6.43
C ASP A 19 12.36 -5.38 4.93
N CYS A 20 12.08 -4.14 4.52
CA CYS A 20 11.93 -3.79 3.11
C CYS A 20 12.98 -2.74 2.72
N PRO A 21 13.96 -3.06 1.87
CA PRO A 21 14.98 -2.10 1.44
C PRO A 21 14.37 -0.92 0.66
N HIS A 22 13.25 -1.15 -0.02
CA HIS A 22 12.56 -0.11 -0.80
C HIS A 22 11.85 0.93 0.08
N VAL A 23 11.58 0.62 1.35
CA VAL A 23 11.07 1.64 2.30
C VAL A 23 12.21 2.55 2.75
N GLN A 24 13.43 2.03 2.87
CA GLN A 24 14.59 2.81 3.30
C GLN A 24 15.00 3.87 2.26
N SER A 25 14.68 3.67 0.98
CA SER A 25 14.92 4.65 -0.08
C SER A 25 13.91 5.82 -0.09
N LEU A 26 12.87 5.80 0.75
CA LEU A 26 11.87 6.87 0.82
C LEU A 26 12.41 8.06 1.65
N THR A 27 13.08 8.99 0.98
CA THR A 27 13.72 10.14 1.64
C THR A 27 12.76 11.28 2.02
N SER A 28 11.58 11.35 1.42
CA SER A 28 10.64 12.48 1.58
C SER A 28 9.23 12.07 2.00
N VAL A 29 9.04 10.87 2.55
CA VAL A 29 7.70 10.37 2.87
C VAL A 29 6.97 11.24 3.91
N SER A 30 7.70 11.85 4.85
CA SER A 30 7.14 12.69 5.91
C SER A 30 6.56 14.03 5.42
N SER A 31 6.96 14.50 4.24
CA SER A 31 6.48 15.77 3.65
C SER A 31 5.33 15.58 2.67
N LEU A 32 4.90 14.33 2.41
CA LEU A 32 3.84 14.07 1.46
C LEU A 32 2.48 14.49 2.05
N GLN A 33 1.75 15.29 1.30
CA GLN A 33 0.36 15.60 1.60
C GLN A 33 -0.51 14.41 1.21
N VAL A 34 -1.20 13.83 2.19
CA VAL A 34 -2.14 12.74 1.96
C VAL A 34 -3.55 13.29 1.80
N ASP A 35 -4.11 13.04 0.63
CA ASP A 35 -5.51 13.28 0.35
C ASP A 35 -6.09 12.01 -0.30
N LEU A 36 -6.75 11.20 0.54
CA LEU A 36 -7.34 9.93 0.12
C LEU A 36 -8.69 10.10 -0.62
N SER A 37 -9.02 11.32 -1.06
CA SER A 37 -10.16 11.60 -1.95
C SER A 37 -9.77 11.74 -3.41
N LYS A 38 -8.46 11.81 -3.71
CA LYS A 38 -7.98 12.04 -5.08
C LYS A 38 -8.37 10.92 -6.05
N PRO A 39 -8.82 11.27 -7.26
CA PRO A 39 -9.13 10.28 -8.29
C PRO A 39 -7.85 9.69 -8.89
N CYS A 40 -7.99 8.57 -9.59
CA CYS A 40 -6.92 8.02 -10.42
C CYS A 40 -6.55 9.03 -11.51
N GLY A 41 -5.24 9.30 -11.67
CA GLY A 41 -4.73 10.26 -12.65
C GLY A 41 -4.94 9.88 -14.12
N THR A 42 -5.40 8.66 -14.41
CA THR A 42 -5.62 8.17 -15.78
C THR A 42 -7.10 8.00 -16.12
N CYS A 43 -7.87 7.27 -15.29
CA CYS A 43 -9.28 6.96 -15.57
C CYS A 43 -10.29 7.66 -14.66
N SER A 44 -9.82 8.57 -13.79
CA SER A 44 -10.68 9.33 -12.86
C SER A 44 -11.47 8.48 -11.84
N ASN A 45 -11.10 7.20 -11.64
CA ASN A 45 -11.72 6.35 -10.61
C ASN A 45 -11.62 6.99 -9.23
N VAL A 46 -12.73 6.98 -8.47
CA VAL A 46 -12.80 7.37 -7.07
C VAL A 46 -13.13 6.12 -6.25
N GLY A 47 -12.27 5.73 -5.31
CA GLY A 47 -12.46 4.49 -4.53
C GLY A 47 -11.15 3.73 -4.35
N GLU A 48 -11.06 2.53 -4.94
CA GLU A 48 -9.90 1.62 -4.83
C GLU A 48 -8.65 2.15 -5.55
N ASN A 49 -8.10 3.25 -5.02
CA ASN A 49 -6.90 3.91 -5.47
C ASN A 49 -5.74 3.66 -4.52
N TRP A 50 -4.55 3.93 -5.02
CA TRP A 50 -3.29 3.83 -4.32
C TRP A 50 -2.51 5.14 -4.50
N LEU A 51 -1.76 5.55 -3.49
CA LEU A 51 -0.80 6.66 -3.52
C LEU A 51 0.61 6.09 -3.69
N CYS A 52 1.35 6.53 -4.70
CA CYS A 52 2.77 6.24 -4.80
C CYS A 52 3.56 7.04 -3.76
N LEU A 53 4.28 6.35 -2.87
CA LEU A 53 5.04 6.99 -1.79
C LEU A 53 6.38 7.57 -2.26
N VAL A 54 6.74 7.36 -3.52
CA VAL A 54 7.95 7.93 -4.13
C VAL A 54 7.64 9.28 -4.79
N CYS A 55 6.56 9.37 -5.58
CA CYS A 55 6.25 10.56 -6.39
C CYS A 55 4.88 11.21 -6.10
N SER A 56 4.12 10.71 -5.12
CA SER A 56 2.79 11.22 -4.75
C SER A 56 1.69 11.13 -5.82
N SER A 57 1.91 10.38 -6.89
CA SER A 57 0.88 10.15 -7.90
C SER A 57 -0.17 9.15 -7.41
N VAL A 58 -1.42 9.32 -7.85
CA VAL A 58 -2.56 8.50 -7.44
C VAL A 58 -3.10 7.71 -8.64
N PHE A 59 -3.21 6.40 -8.49
CA PHE A 59 -3.69 5.51 -9.55
C PHE A 59 -4.60 4.41 -9.00
N CYS A 60 -5.49 3.89 -9.83
CA CYS A 60 -6.41 2.84 -9.43
C CYS A 60 -5.70 1.49 -9.24
N SER A 61 -6.29 0.64 -8.40
CA SER A 61 -5.76 -0.67 -8.06
C SER A 61 -5.76 -1.64 -9.24
N ARG A 62 -5.11 -2.79 -9.03
CA ARG A 62 -5.14 -3.95 -9.94
C ARG A 62 -6.52 -4.57 -10.14
N TYR A 63 -7.49 -4.27 -9.27
CA TYR A 63 -8.86 -4.78 -9.38
C TYR A 63 -9.78 -3.82 -10.17
N VAL A 64 -9.27 -2.63 -10.53
CA VAL A 64 -10.00 -1.62 -11.31
C VAL A 64 -9.50 -1.57 -12.75
N ASN A 65 -8.39 -0.87 -13.02
CA ASN A 65 -7.76 -0.79 -14.36
C ASN A 65 -6.23 -0.92 -14.31
N CYS A 66 -5.66 -1.38 -13.19
CA CYS A 66 -4.22 -1.65 -13.05
C CYS A 66 -3.25 -0.45 -13.17
N HIS A 67 -3.72 0.79 -13.28
CA HIS A 67 -2.82 1.94 -13.46
C HIS A 67 -1.72 2.11 -12.40
N MET A 68 -1.91 1.67 -11.14
CA MET A 68 -0.80 1.70 -10.17
C MET A 68 0.26 0.62 -10.45
N VAL A 69 -0.15 -0.53 -11.00
CA VAL A 69 0.77 -1.58 -11.45
C VAL A 69 1.56 -1.07 -12.66
N ASP A 70 0.88 -0.45 -13.63
CA ASP A 70 1.50 0.14 -14.81
C ASP A 70 2.48 1.24 -14.40
N HIS A 71 2.07 2.13 -13.49
CA HIS A 71 2.93 3.16 -12.92
C HIS A 71 4.20 2.59 -12.31
N ASN A 72 4.12 1.52 -11.50
CA ASN A 72 5.30 0.85 -10.97
C ASN A 72 6.20 0.29 -12.08
N SER A 73 5.61 -0.32 -13.12
CA SER A 73 6.38 -0.89 -14.24
C SER A 73 7.11 0.19 -15.06
N GLU A 74 6.51 1.36 -15.22
CA GLU A 74 7.07 2.47 -16.02
C GLU A 74 8.09 3.31 -15.23
N SER A 75 7.81 3.57 -13.96
CA SER A 75 8.62 4.46 -13.12
C SER A 75 9.64 3.73 -12.23
N GLY A 76 9.44 2.44 -11.98
CA GLY A 76 10.20 1.68 -10.99
C GLY A 76 9.92 2.10 -9.55
N HIS A 77 8.80 2.78 -9.26
CA HIS A 77 8.42 3.18 -7.90
C HIS A 77 7.66 2.06 -7.16
N PRO A 78 8.29 1.35 -6.21
CA PRO A 78 7.74 0.07 -5.77
C PRO A 78 6.82 0.20 -4.56
N VAL A 79 6.84 1.30 -3.81
CA VAL A 79 6.10 1.42 -2.53
C VAL A 79 4.87 2.30 -2.69
N VAL A 80 3.70 1.74 -2.37
CA VAL A 80 2.40 2.38 -2.55
C VAL A 80 1.50 2.20 -1.32
N LEU A 81 0.67 3.20 -1.03
CA LEU A 81 -0.29 3.20 0.09
C LEU A 81 -1.72 3.08 -0.42
N SER A 82 -2.49 2.16 0.16
CA SER A 82 -3.88 1.88 -0.18
C SER A 82 -4.83 2.93 0.38
N PHE A 83 -5.75 3.41 -0.45
CA PHE A 83 -6.83 4.30 0.01
C PHE A 83 -7.87 3.52 0.82
N SER A 84 -8.01 2.21 0.60
CA SER A 84 -9.07 1.38 1.18
C SER A 84 -8.85 1.06 2.65
N ASP A 85 -7.62 0.81 3.06
CA ASP A 85 -7.31 0.30 4.41
C ASP A 85 -6.00 0.86 4.98
N VAL A 86 -5.36 1.81 4.28
CA VAL A 86 -4.07 2.41 4.69
C VAL A 86 -2.95 1.38 4.80
N SER A 87 -3.12 0.19 4.21
CA SER A 87 -2.04 -0.77 4.05
C SER A 87 -1.00 -0.25 3.06
N VAL A 88 0.25 -0.68 3.24
CA VAL A 88 1.36 -0.33 2.32
C VAL A 88 1.82 -1.58 1.62
N TRP A 89 1.87 -1.52 0.29
CA TRP A 89 2.33 -2.59 -0.57
C TRP A 89 3.67 -2.23 -1.19
N CYS A 90 4.55 -3.21 -1.31
CA CYS A 90 5.78 -3.08 -2.07
C CYS A 90 5.80 -4.06 -3.24
N TYR A 91 5.74 -3.55 -4.48
CA TYR A 91 5.82 -4.36 -5.69
C TYR A 91 7.15 -5.12 -5.81
N GLY A 92 8.27 -4.50 -5.43
CA GLY A 92 9.59 -5.14 -5.46
C GLY A 92 9.76 -6.27 -4.45
N CYS A 93 8.94 -6.32 -3.38
CA CYS A 93 8.95 -7.40 -2.40
C CYS A 93 7.76 -8.35 -2.53
N ASP A 94 6.81 -8.07 -3.42
CA ASP A 94 5.53 -8.76 -3.56
C ASP A 94 4.83 -9.01 -2.22
N SER A 95 4.82 -7.99 -1.35
CA SER A 95 4.34 -8.13 0.03
C SER A 95 3.80 -6.81 0.57
N TYR A 96 2.86 -6.92 1.51
CA TYR A 96 2.58 -5.84 2.45
C TYR A 96 3.81 -5.57 3.31
N VAL A 97 4.05 -4.30 3.61
CA VAL A 97 5.21 -3.86 4.37
C VAL A 97 4.80 -2.94 5.52
N ALA A 98 5.49 -3.05 6.64
CA ALA A 98 5.31 -2.18 7.79
C ALA A 98 6.67 -1.70 8.29
N SER A 99 6.82 -0.41 8.53
CA SER A 99 8.08 0.17 9.01
C SER A 99 7.81 1.39 9.88
N PRO A 100 8.63 1.64 10.92
CA PRO A 100 8.61 2.90 11.66
C PRO A 100 8.73 4.13 10.74
N LEU A 101 9.47 4.03 9.64
CA LEU A 101 9.62 5.12 8.67
C LEU A 101 8.31 5.50 7.97
N LEU A 102 7.35 4.57 7.88
CA LEU A 102 6.04 4.81 7.29
C LEU A 102 5.03 5.38 8.29
N GLN A 103 5.34 5.42 9.59
CA GLN A 103 4.40 5.87 10.62
C GLN A 103 3.90 7.30 10.40
N PRO A 104 4.72 8.29 10.02
CA PRO A 104 4.24 9.65 9.77
C PRO A 104 3.18 9.68 8.66
N ILE A 105 3.43 8.98 7.55
CA ILE A 105 2.51 8.97 6.39
C ILE A 105 1.24 8.16 6.67
N ILE A 106 1.36 7.04 7.40
CA ILE A 106 0.22 6.23 7.82
C ILE A 106 -0.70 7.05 8.73
N LYS A 107 -0.15 7.79 9.70
CA LYS A 107 -0.94 8.66 10.58
C LYS A 107 -1.63 9.78 9.79
N ALA A 108 -0.93 10.41 8.86
CA ALA A 108 -1.53 11.43 7.99
C ALA A 108 -2.67 10.85 7.14
N ALA A 109 -2.50 9.64 6.60
CA ALA A 109 -3.54 8.93 5.86
C ALA A 109 -4.74 8.55 6.72
N GLN A 110 -4.52 8.06 7.94
CA GLN A 110 -5.58 7.75 8.90
C GLN A 110 -6.39 9.01 9.26
N LEU A 111 -5.73 10.13 9.54
CA LEU A 111 -6.39 11.40 9.80
C LEU A 111 -7.19 11.88 8.58
N SER A 112 -6.63 11.80 7.37
CA SER A 112 -7.31 12.17 6.12
C SER A 112 -8.57 11.33 5.90
N LYS A 113 -8.52 10.03 6.18
CA LYS A 113 -9.63 9.10 5.90
C LYS A 113 -10.69 9.02 7.00
N PHE A 114 -10.26 9.03 8.26
CA PHE A 114 -11.13 8.73 9.41
C PHE A 114 -11.35 9.93 10.33
N GLY A 115 -10.63 11.04 10.12
CA GLY A 115 -10.68 12.21 10.98
C GLY A 115 -10.08 11.99 12.38
N LYS A 116 -9.30 10.92 12.57
CA LYS A 116 -8.69 10.52 13.85
C LYS A 116 -7.40 9.72 13.63
#